data_AF-A0A3D0IZ90-F1
#
_entry.id   AF-A0A3D0IZ90-F1
#
_cell.length_a   1.000
_cell.length_b   1.000
_cell.length_c   1.000
_cell.angle_alpha   90.00
_cell.angle_beta   90.00
_cell.angle_gamma   90.00
#
_symmetry.space_group_name_H-M   'P 1'
#
loop_
_entity.id
_entity.type
_entity.pdbx_description
1 polymer ?
#
loop_
_entity_poly.entity_id
_entity_poly.type
_entity_poly.pdbx_seq_one_letter_code
_entity_poly.pdbx_strand_id
1 'polypeptide(L)'
;MIQSTGIRSHELFEQAKQVTPGGVHSPVRAFRAVGGEPFFVESARGPMLRDVDGREYVDYVGSWGPAILGHAHPEIVEAVRKAADRGMSYGTPHEGEVVLASKICRAIPSVEKVRFCSSGTEATMSCV
;
A
#
# COMPACT_ATOMS: atom_id res chain seq x y z
N MET A 1 -1.96 -27.22 -11.05
CA MET A 1 -3.33 -26.64 -11.13
C MET A 1 -3.29 -25.30 -10.43
N ILE A 2 -3.41 -24.20 -11.18
CA ILE A 2 -3.63 -22.88 -10.59
C ILE A 2 -5.01 -22.97 -9.93
N GLN A 3 -5.10 -22.79 -8.61
CA GLN A 3 -6.39 -22.77 -7.93
C GLN A 3 -7.28 -21.73 -8.61
N SER A 4 -8.52 -22.08 -8.94
CA SER A 4 -9.44 -21.11 -9.53
C SER A 4 -9.61 -19.94 -8.54
N THR A 5 -9.64 -18.73 -9.07
CA THR A 5 -10.04 -17.53 -8.34
C THR A 5 -11.37 -17.81 -7.62
N GLY A 6 -11.49 -17.34 -6.38
CA GLY A 6 -12.71 -17.55 -5.60
C GLY A 6 -13.89 -16.82 -6.21
N ILE A 7 -15.12 -17.27 -5.89
CA ILE A 7 -16.36 -16.74 -6.47
C ILE A 7 -16.48 -15.24 -6.21
N ARG A 8 -16.18 -14.80 -4.98
CA ARG A 8 -16.32 -13.40 -4.60
C ARG A 8 -15.28 -12.52 -5.27
N SER A 9 -14.04 -12.99 -5.36
CA SER A 9 -12.98 -12.29 -6.09
C SER A 9 -13.32 -12.15 -7.58
N HIS A 10 -13.87 -13.19 -8.21
CA HIS A 10 -14.30 -13.15 -9.62
C HIS A 10 -15.39 -12.09 -9.83
N GLU A 11 -16.45 -12.10 -9.01
CA GLU A 11 -17.53 -11.11 -9.08
C GLU A 11 -17.01 -9.67 -8.95
N LEU A 12 -16.13 -9.41 -7.99
CA LEU A 12 -15.52 -8.09 -7.79
C LEU A 12 -14.65 -7.69 -8.98
N PHE A 13 -13.91 -8.62 -9.57
CA PHE A 13 -13.08 -8.34 -10.75
C PHE A 13 -13.93 -8.02 -11.98
N GLU A 14 -15.03 -8.75 -12.20
CA GLU A 14 -15.99 -8.42 -13.27
C GLU A 14 -16.58 -7.02 -13.09
N GLN A 15 -16.97 -6.66 -11.88
CA GLN A 15 -17.45 -5.30 -11.56
C GLN A 15 -16.36 -4.26 -11.78
N ALA A 16 -15.13 -4.50 -11.32
CA ALA A 16 -14.02 -3.59 -11.47
C ALA A 16 -13.68 -3.33 -12.94
N LYS A 17 -13.75 -4.35 -13.81
CA LYS A 17 -13.52 -4.21 -15.26
C LYS A 17 -14.50 -3.25 -15.93
N GLN A 18 -15.70 -3.05 -15.37
CA GLN A 18 -16.68 -2.09 -15.91
C GLN A 18 -16.31 -0.63 -15.59
N VAL A 19 -15.56 -0.39 -14.51
CA VAL A 19 -15.33 0.96 -13.97
C VAL A 19 -13.87 1.40 -13.97
N THR A 20 -12.93 0.49 -14.21
CA THR A 20 -11.50 0.79 -14.19
C THR A 20 -10.79 0.08 -15.35
N PRO A 21 -9.88 0.76 -16.08
CA PRO A 21 -9.13 0.14 -17.17
C PRO A 21 -8.41 -1.15 -16.72
N GLY A 22 -8.77 -2.28 -17.31
CA GLY A 22 -8.23 -3.58 -16.93
C GLY A 22 -8.61 -4.06 -15.53
N GLY A 23 -9.59 -3.44 -14.88
CA GLY A 23 -10.10 -3.78 -13.55
C GLY A 23 -9.17 -3.40 -12.39
N VAL A 24 -8.13 -2.58 -12.61
CA VAL A 24 -7.10 -2.30 -11.59
C VAL A 24 -6.53 -0.88 -11.66
N HIS A 25 -6.06 -0.37 -10.51
CA HIS A 25 -5.39 0.94 -10.41
C HIS A 25 -3.85 0.90 -10.58
N SER A 26 -3.28 -0.28 -10.80
CA SER A 26 -1.88 -0.46 -11.19
C SER A 26 -1.76 -1.75 -12.00
N PRO A 27 -1.13 -1.73 -13.20
CA PRO A 27 -1.22 -2.84 -14.16
C PRO A 27 -0.80 -4.22 -13.62
N VAL A 28 0.21 -4.26 -12.74
CA VAL A 28 0.71 -5.52 -12.16
C VAL A 28 -0.37 -6.27 -11.37
N ARG A 29 -1.35 -5.55 -10.82
CA ARG A 29 -2.45 -6.13 -10.03
C ARG A 29 -3.42 -6.96 -10.89
N ALA A 30 -3.39 -6.85 -12.21
CA ALA A 30 -4.29 -7.61 -13.10
C ALA A 30 -3.80 -9.04 -13.39
N PHE A 31 -2.67 -9.46 -12.82
CA PHE A 31 -2.13 -10.83 -12.90
C PHE A 31 -1.85 -11.35 -14.33
N ARG A 32 -1.87 -10.47 -15.34
CA ARG A 32 -1.70 -10.84 -16.76
C ARG A 32 -0.44 -11.64 -17.06
N ALA A 33 0.65 -11.40 -16.32
CA ALA A 33 1.93 -12.09 -16.51
C ALA A 33 1.92 -13.55 -16.01
N VAL A 34 1.02 -13.90 -15.08
CA VAL A 34 0.93 -15.24 -14.49
C VAL A 34 -0.34 -16.00 -14.92
N GLY A 35 -1.24 -15.32 -15.64
CA GLY A 35 -2.53 -15.85 -16.05
C GLY A 35 -3.56 -15.87 -14.90
N GLY A 36 -4.83 -16.09 -15.26
CA GLY A 36 -5.94 -16.08 -14.32
C GLY A 36 -6.41 -14.68 -13.94
N GLU A 37 -7.17 -14.60 -12.85
CA GLU A 37 -7.74 -13.37 -12.31
C GLU A 37 -7.16 -13.06 -10.93
N PRO A 38 -7.02 -11.78 -10.55
CA PRO A 38 -6.56 -11.43 -9.22
C PRO A 38 -7.58 -11.83 -8.15
N PHE A 39 -7.08 -12.17 -6.96
CA PHE A 39 -7.90 -12.24 -5.76
C PHE A 39 -8.03 -10.84 -5.13
N PHE A 40 -9.13 -10.61 -4.43
CA PHE A 40 -9.36 -9.36 -3.70
C PHE A 40 -9.04 -9.56 -2.22
N VAL A 41 -8.23 -8.66 -1.65
CA VAL A 41 -7.83 -8.74 -0.23
C VAL A 41 -8.97 -8.26 0.67
N GLU A 42 -9.31 -9.03 1.69
CA GLU A 42 -10.21 -8.65 2.78
C GLU A 42 -9.43 -8.00 3.92
N SER A 43 -8.36 -8.64 4.37
CA SER A 43 -7.55 -8.15 5.49
C SER A 43 -6.10 -8.64 5.45
N ALA A 44 -5.25 -8.01 6.26
CA ALA A 44 -3.83 -8.33 6.34
C ALA A 44 -3.32 -8.10 7.76
N ARG A 45 -2.53 -9.03 8.31
CA ARG A 45 -1.90 -8.89 9.64
C ARG A 45 -0.58 -9.65 9.72
N GLY A 46 0.47 -8.99 10.21
CA GLY A 46 1.81 -9.56 10.25
C GLY A 46 2.24 -10.01 8.84
N PRO A 47 2.71 -11.24 8.65
CA PRO A 47 3.11 -11.76 7.34
C PRO A 47 1.94 -12.37 6.54
N MET A 48 0.68 -12.22 7.00
CA MET A 48 -0.47 -12.91 6.39
C MET A 48 -1.40 -11.95 5.65
N LEU A 49 -1.88 -12.40 4.50
CA LEU A 49 -3.04 -11.85 3.79
C LEU A 49 -4.21 -12.81 3.86
N ARG A 50 -5.43 -12.27 3.91
CA ARG A 50 -6.67 -13.00 3.76
C ARG A 50 -7.48 -12.38 2.64
N ASP A 51 -7.90 -13.18 1.66
CA ASP A 51 -8.77 -12.73 0.58
C ASP A 51 -10.25 -12.71 0.98
N VAL A 52 -11.10 -12.11 0.13
CA VAL A 52 -12.56 -12.03 0.32
C VAL A 52 -13.28 -13.37 0.22
N ASP A 53 -12.59 -14.42 -0.21
CA ASP A 53 -13.09 -15.79 -0.26
C ASP A 53 -12.63 -16.61 0.97
N GLY A 54 -11.95 -15.95 1.93
CA GLY A 54 -11.49 -16.54 3.19
C GLY A 54 -10.19 -17.34 3.10
N ARG A 55 -9.48 -17.30 1.96
CA ARG A 55 -8.18 -17.96 1.80
C ARG A 55 -7.08 -17.13 2.44
N GLU A 56 -6.16 -17.81 3.12
CA GLU A 56 -5.01 -17.18 3.78
C GLU A 56 -3.72 -17.46 3.01
N TYR A 57 -2.86 -16.44 2.95
CA TYR A 57 -1.61 -16.46 2.20
C TYR A 57 -0.46 -15.94 3.08
N VAL A 58 0.68 -16.61 3.05
CA VAL A 58 1.94 -15.99 3.50
C VAL A 58 2.35 -14.96 2.45
N ASP A 59 2.43 -13.69 2.85
CA ASP A 59 2.65 -12.57 1.96
C ASP A 59 4.14 -12.24 1.81
N TYR A 60 4.68 -12.59 0.65
CA TYR A 60 6.03 -12.20 0.21
C TYR A 60 6.02 -10.93 -0.68
N VAL A 61 4.85 -10.40 -1.02
CA VAL A 61 4.71 -9.17 -1.81
C VAL A 61 4.85 -7.94 -0.89
N GLY A 62 4.30 -7.97 0.32
CA GLY A 62 4.49 -6.91 1.32
C GLY A 62 4.04 -5.53 0.83
N SER A 63 2.94 -5.48 0.08
CA SER A 63 2.46 -4.27 -0.62
C SER A 63 3.49 -3.65 -1.59
N TRP A 64 4.38 -4.45 -2.18
CA TRP A 64 5.51 -4.02 -3.01
C TRP A 64 6.61 -3.28 -2.24
N GLY A 65 6.72 -3.53 -0.93
CA GLY A 65 7.80 -3.01 -0.08
C GLY A 65 7.39 -2.31 1.22
N PRO A 66 6.32 -1.49 1.27
CA PRO A 66 5.98 -0.70 2.46
C PRO A 66 5.73 -1.51 3.73
N ALA A 67 5.26 -2.76 3.63
CA ALA A 67 4.93 -3.60 4.77
C ALA A 67 6.15 -4.32 5.39
N ILE A 68 7.28 -3.63 5.54
CA ILE A 68 8.55 -4.22 6.04
C ILE A 68 8.45 -4.76 7.48
N LEU A 69 7.58 -4.17 8.31
CA LEU A 69 7.28 -4.64 9.68
C LEU A 69 6.04 -5.56 9.73
N GLY A 70 5.58 -6.03 8.57
CA GLY A 70 4.31 -6.74 8.42
C GLY A 70 3.10 -5.81 8.40
N HIS A 71 1.96 -6.37 8.04
CA HIS A 71 0.69 -5.65 7.94
C HIS A 71 0.08 -5.36 9.31
N ALA A 72 -0.61 -4.23 9.43
CA ALA A 72 -1.35 -3.84 10.64
C ALA A 72 -0.51 -3.93 11.92
N HIS A 73 0.76 -3.53 11.87
CA HIS A 73 1.63 -3.49 13.05
C HIS A 73 0.99 -2.65 14.16
N PRO A 74 0.80 -3.18 15.39
CA PRO A 74 -0.03 -2.54 16.42
C PRO A 74 0.35 -1.10 16.73
N GLU A 75 1.64 -0.80 16.86
CA GLU A 75 2.12 0.56 17.14
C GLU A 75 1.87 1.54 15.98
N ILE A 76 1.95 1.08 14.73
CA ILE A 76 1.70 1.92 13.55
C ILE A 76 0.21 2.22 13.47
N VAL A 77 -0.65 1.21 13.65
CA VAL A 77 -2.10 1.38 13.65
C VAL A 77 -2.54 2.36 14.73
N GLU A 78 -1.98 2.23 15.93
CA GLU A 78 -2.29 3.14 17.03
C GLU A 78 -1.82 4.58 16.75
N ALA A 79 -0.62 4.76 16.20
CA ALA A 79 -0.12 6.08 15.80
C ALA A 79 -1.00 6.74 14.72
N VAL A 80 -1.45 5.96 13.73
CA VAL A 80 -2.35 6.43 12.68
C VAL A 80 -3.72 6.80 13.25
N ARG A 81 -4.29 6.01 14.17
CA ARG A 81 -5.56 6.33 14.83
C ARG A 81 -5.48 7.66 15.59
N LYS A 82 -4.46 7.83 16.44
CA LYS A 82 -4.22 9.08 17.17
C LYS A 82 -3.99 10.29 16.26
N ALA A 83 -3.37 10.09 15.10
CA ALA A 83 -3.22 11.15 14.11
C ALA A 83 -4.58 11.50 13.48
N ALA A 84 -5.36 10.49 13.07
CA ALA A 84 -6.69 10.67 12.48
C ALA A 84 -7.66 11.42 13.41
N ASP A 85 -7.61 11.15 14.72
CA ASP A 85 -8.44 11.84 15.73
C ASP A 85 -8.21 13.36 15.77
N ARG A 86 -7.04 13.84 15.33
CA ARG A 86 -6.69 15.26 15.27
C ARG A 86 -6.93 15.90 13.90
N GLY A 87 -7.27 15.07 12.90
CA GLY A 87 -7.40 15.46 11.50
C GLY A 87 -6.28 14.87 10.62
N MET A 88 -6.63 14.44 9.41
CA MET A 88 -5.69 13.76 8.50
C MET A 88 -4.89 14.71 7.60
N SER A 89 -5.35 15.94 7.41
CA SER A 89 -4.69 16.93 6.55
C SER A 89 -5.06 18.34 7.01
N TYR A 90 -4.09 19.24 7.03
CA TYR A 90 -4.26 20.59 7.58
C TYR A 90 -4.02 21.72 6.56
N GLY A 91 -3.36 21.45 5.43
CA GLY A 91 -2.96 22.49 4.46
C GLY A 91 -1.99 23.55 5.02
N THR A 92 -1.43 23.31 6.21
CA THR A 92 -0.50 24.18 6.94
C THR A 92 0.53 23.30 7.67
N PRO A 93 1.73 23.81 8.02
CA PRO A 93 2.79 23.01 8.62
C PRO A 93 2.40 22.32 9.94
N HIS A 94 2.91 21.12 10.14
CA HIS A 94 2.77 20.28 11.34
C HIS A 94 4.14 19.84 11.87
N GLU A 95 4.31 19.77 13.19
CA GLU A 95 5.59 19.41 13.85
C GLU A 95 6.18 18.07 13.36
N GLY A 96 5.31 17.12 13.01
CA GLY A 96 5.70 15.81 12.50
C GLY A 96 6.50 15.86 11.20
N GLU A 97 6.31 16.90 10.37
CA GLU A 97 7.09 17.10 9.14
C GLU A 97 8.57 17.36 9.47
N VAL A 98 8.85 18.20 10.47
CA VAL A 98 10.22 18.50 10.92
C VAL A 98 10.87 17.27 11.54
N VAL A 99 10.11 16.52 12.36
CA VAL A 99 10.59 15.29 13.00
C VAL A 99 10.95 14.23 11.96
N LEU A 100 10.08 13.99 10.97
CA LEU A 100 10.34 13.01 9.92
C LEU A 100 11.51 13.45 9.02
N ALA A 101 11.56 14.72 8.62
CA ALA A 101 12.64 15.25 7.80
C ALA A 101 14.00 15.07 8.48
N SER A 102 14.07 15.41 9.77
CA SER A 102 15.29 15.24 10.57
C SER A 102 15.72 13.78 10.68
N LYS A 103 14.77 12.84 10.81
CA LYS A 103 15.07 11.40 10.83
C LYS A 103 15.64 10.92 9.51
N ILE A 104 15.11 11.39 8.38
CA ILE A 104 15.59 11.00 7.04
C ILE A 104 17.00 11.53 6.79
N CYS A 105 17.27 12.81 7.04
CA CYS A 105 18.61 13.37 6.84
C CYS A 105 19.68 12.67 7.72
N ARG A 106 19.29 12.21 8.93
CA ARG A 106 20.18 11.40 9.79
C ARG A 106 20.38 9.99 9.27
N ALA A 107 19.35 9.37 8.70
CA ALA A 107 19.39 7.98 8.25
C ALA A 107 20.09 7.81 6.88
N ILE A 108 20.06 8.84 6.03
CA ILE A 108 20.60 8.80 4.67
C ILE A 108 21.66 9.91 4.52
N PRO A 109 22.96 9.60 4.65
CA PRO A 109 24.02 10.62 4.75
C PRO A 109 24.15 11.59 3.58
N SER A 110 23.70 11.21 2.38
CA SER A 110 23.72 12.07 1.20
C SER A 110 22.59 13.10 1.17
N VAL A 111 21.59 12.98 2.06
CA VAL A 111 20.41 13.85 2.09
C VAL A 111 20.59 14.92 3.17
N GLU A 112 21.02 16.12 2.77
CA GLU A 112 21.15 17.25 3.70
C GLU A 112 19.81 17.95 3.98
N LYS A 113 18.93 17.99 2.97
CA LYS A 113 17.56 18.55 3.03
C LYS A 113 16.60 17.64 2.28
N VAL A 114 15.34 17.59 2.71
CA VAL A 114 14.30 16.78 2.09
C VAL A 114 13.03 17.58 1.83
N ARG A 115 12.30 17.21 0.78
CA ARG A 115 10.95 17.66 0.47
C ARG A 115 10.06 16.42 0.35
N PHE A 116 8.94 16.41 1.04
CA PHE A 116 7.95 15.33 0.93
C PHE A 116 7.07 15.50 -0.32
N CYS A 117 6.66 14.37 -0.88
CA CYS A 117 5.69 14.22 -1.96
C CYS A 117 4.89 12.93 -1.71
N SER A 118 3.91 12.63 -2.57
CA SER A 118 2.93 11.57 -2.33
C SER A 118 3.27 10.25 -3.02
N SER A 119 4.26 10.22 -3.91
CA SER A 119 4.66 9.00 -4.61
C SER A 119 6.13 9.01 -5.05
N GLY A 120 6.67 7.81 -5.33
CA GLY A 120 8.00 7.69 -5.95
C GLY A 120 8.07 8.35 -7.33
N THR A 121 6.98 8.32 -8.11
CA THR A 121 6.90 9.03 -9.39
C THR A 121 7.07 10.53 -9.20
N GLU A 122 6.31 11.16 -8.28
CA GLU A 122 6.45 12.58 -7.94
C GLU A 122 7.86 12.94 -7.45
N ALA A 123 8.47 12.08 -6.63
CA ALA A 123 9.84 12.29 -6.17
C ALA A 123 10.82 12.34 -7.35
N THR A 124 10.78 11.33 -8.23
CA THR A 124 11.72 11.23 -9.36
C THR A 124 11.51 12.34 -10.39
N MET A 125 10.27 12.71 -10.71
CA MET A 125 9.99 13.80 -11.65
C MET A 125 10.38 15.18 -11.12
N SER A 126 10.47 15.36 -9.80
CA SER A 126 10.90 16.63 -9.19
C SER A 126 12.41 16.80 -9.15
N CYS A 127 13.16 15.71 -9.34
CA CYS A 127 14.63 15.67 -9.28
C CYS A 127 15.31 15.83 -10.64
N VAL A 128 14.55 15.91 -11.73
CA VAL A 128 15.04 16.08 -13.11
C VAL A 128 14.96 17.53 -13.58
#